data_AF-A0AA39LT70-F1
#
_entry.id   AF-A0AA39LT70-F1
#
_cell.length_a   1.000
_cell.length_b   1.000
_cell.length_c   1.000
_cell.angle_alpha   90.00
_cell.angle_beta   90.00
_cell.angle_gamma   90.00
#
_symmetry.space_group_name_H-M   'P 1'
#
loop_
_entity.id
_entity.type
_entity.pdbx_description
1 polymer ?
#
loop_
_entity_poly.entity_id
_entity_poly.type
_entity_poly.pdbx_seq_one_letter_code
_entity_poly.pdbx_strand_id
1 'polypeptide(L)'
;MDKKRLLLLLLLFILRVNARVRFTYLGDTKFDGKFDLKTVVNTVHDCTTRAHSSKRIGFRIMVFGTTMSCEMLASFTKFQQAPENGAHDYILNTNSEDKCTESMKGNVTEFISGECTLNSDGCGLLDKIRDYCTFIGSDIANCVSSKNDVTSVECPPDQDKVGVKKGVVLCCPKGQTFAEENDGKAFCCPSNTEFKGIVGNKTVCCNPGENYEEGWEQCCPDGKSLKTGEDGLKMCCDGDLFPSKSPKGTACCPKGEVPVKMSGSGNMCCPKGEVLKGEIGSLPICCNATDTYKPNTNRCCPKGTSLVKSNDLEHCCKDGLTPSMSADEEIGCCPKDETFAKAEGGIDYCCPQGKVFEEIKKGKATCCKSETVLKGYLKDGKPACCPEELAFNSTFGYCCCKECIIISKAPLKCAIVHDFKTEKPFTIEEFTDLCKDSTPLDTLNPPNGPRLPKDMAPGKAYMTKKAVCGLPHYEME
;
A
#
# COMPACT_ATOMS: atom_id res chain seq x y z
N MET A 1 -42.13 -49.85 39.27
CA MET A 1 -41.74 -49.73 37.86
C MET A 1 -42.75 -50.47 37.01
N ASP A 2 -43.42 -49.81 36.06
CA ASP A 2 -44.48 -50.43 35.22
C ASP A 2 -43.89 -51.62 34.42
N LYS A 3 -44.61 -52.76 34.38
CA LYS A 3 -44.22 -53.95 33.60
C LYS A 3 -43.95 -53.61 32.13
N LYS A 4 -44.63 -52.59 31.57
CA LYS A 4 -44.37 -52.10 30.22
C LYS A 4 -42.99 -51.44 30.08
N ARG A 5 -42.52 -50.72 31.09
CA ARG A 5 -41.16 -50.13 31.11
C ARG A 5 -40.08 -51.19 31.29
N LEU A 6 -40.32 -52.23 32.10
CA LEU A 6 -39.38 -53.34 32.24
C LEU A 6 -39.26 -54.14 30.93
N LEU A 7 -40.37 -54.45 30.26
CA LEU A 7 -40.36 -55.15 28.98
C LEU A 7 -39.69 -54.33 27.86
N LEU A 8 -39.93 -53.01 27.82
CA LEU A 8 -39.27 -52.12 26.85
C LEU A 8 -37.76 -52.02 27.12
N LEU A 9 -37.33 -51.93 28.38
CA LEU A 9 -35.91 -51.96 28.74
C LEU A 9 -35.28 -53.31 28.41
N LEU A 10 -35.98 -54.43 28.62
CA LEU A 10 -35.49 -55.76 28.27
C LEU A 10 -35.39 -55.95 26.75
N LEU A 11 -36.35 -55.44 25.97
CA LEU A 11 -36.31 -55.44 24.50
C LEU A 11 -35.20 -54.52 23.98
N LEU A 12 -35.02 -53.32 24.53
CA LEU A 12 -33.91 -52.44 24.18
C LEU A 12 -32.56 -53.03 24.59
N PHE A 13 -32.50 -53.76 25.69
CA PHE A 13 -31.30 -54.49 26.12
C PHE A 13 -31.00 -55.66 25.17
N ILE A 14 -31.99 -56.48 24.81
CA ILE A 14 -31.85 -57.57 23.84
C ILE A 14 -31.48 -57.04 22.44
N LEU A 15 -32.05 -55.90 22.02
CA LEU A 15 -31.72 -55.25 20.76
C LEU A 15 -30.31 -54.62 20.77
N ARG A 16 -29.80 -54.16 21.93
CA ARG A 16 -28.43 -53.67 22.08
C ARG A 16 -27.38 -54.79 22.15
N VAL A 17 -27.75 -56.00 22.55
CA VAL A 17 -26.82 -57.11 22.79
C VAL A 17 -26.45 -57.87 21.51
N ASN A 18 -27.16 -57.67 20.39
CA ASN A 18 -26.80 -58.25 19.09
C ASN A 18 -25.89 -57.33 18.26
N ALA A 19 -24.91 -56.69 18.91
CA ALA A 19 -23.81 -56.07 18.18
C ALA A 19 -23.02 -57.20 17.50
N ARG A 20 -23.28 -57.43 16.21
CA ARG A 20 -22.51 -58.37 15.40
C ARG A 20 -21.08 -57.86 15.32
N VAL A 21 -20.18 -58.46 16.10
CA VAL A 21 -18.75 -58.18 16.01
C VAL A 21 -18.27 -58.62 14.63
N ARG A 22 -17.74 -57.68 13.86
CA ARG A 22 -17.19 -57.91 12.52
C ARG A 22 -15.69 -58.06 12.60
N PHE A 23 -15.16 -58.92 11.75
CA PHE A 23 -13.73 -59.15 11.63
C PHE A 23 -13.35 -59.35 10.17
N THR A 24 -12.11 -59.03 9.84
CA THR A 24 -11.55 -59.13 8.49
C THR A 24 -10.32 -60.03 8.53
N TYR A 25 -10.25 -60.99 7.62
CA TYR A 25 -9.05 -61.82 7.39
C TYR A 25 -8.00 -61.02 6.61
N LEU A 26 -6.75 -61.05 7.09
CA LEU A 26 -5.64 -60.30 6.49
C LEU A 26 -5.01 -60.98 5.25
N GLY A 27 -5.50 -62.15 4.82
CA GLY A 27 -5.01 -62.81 3.61
C GLY A 27 -3.55 -63.26 3.75
N ASP A 28 -2.71 -62.82 2.82
CA ASP A 28 -1.27 -63.10 2.74
C ASP A 28 -0.45 -62.16 3.64
N THR A 29 -1.11 -61.46 4.57
CA THR A 29 -0.48 -60.55 5.53
C THR A 29 -0.69 -61.06 6.95
N LYS A 30 0.32 -60.91 7.80
CA LYS A 30 0.26 -61.21 9.23
C LYS A 30 0.76 -60.04 10.06
N PHE A 31 0.31 -59.97 11.31
CA PHE A 31 0.91 -59.12 12.33
C PHE A 31 2.29 -59.64 12.72
N ASP A 32 3.23 -58.73 12.81
CA ASP A 32 4.43 -58.90 13.59
C ASP A 32 4.28 -58.14 14.91
N GLY A 33 4.43 -58.84 16.02
CA GLY A 33 4.04 -58.34 17.33
C GLY A 33 4.04 -59.41 18.42
N LYS A 34 3.68 -59.02 19.64
CA LYS A 34 3.52 -59.94 20.76
C LYS A 34 2.07 -60.37 20.87
N PHE A 35 1.89 -61.65 21.13
CA PHE A 35 0.58 -62.25 21.31
C PHE A 35 0.42 -62.77 22.75
N ASP A 36 -0.81 -62.71 23.25
CA ASP A 36 -1.21 -63.30 24.52
C ASP A 36 -1.18 -64.84 24.44
N LEU A 37 -1.36 -65.53 25.58
CA LEU A 37 -1.33 -66.99 25.66
C LEU A 37 -2.35 -67.66 24.72
N LYS A 38 -1.88 -68.68 24.01
CA LYS A 38 -2.66 -69.55 23.14
C LYS A 38 -3.78 -70.25 23.88
N THR A 39 -4.96 -70.26 23.27
CA THR A 39 -6.14 -70.95 23.81
C THR A 39 -6.91 -71.71 22.75
N VAL A 40 -7.50 -72.84 23.13
CA VAL A 40 -8.27 -73.68 22.19
C VAL A 40 -9.63 -73.05 21.92
N VAL A 41 -10.03 -73.02 20.65
CA VAL A 41 -11.33 -72.53 20.18
C VAL A 41 -11.90 -73.52 19.16
N ASN A 42 -13.22 -73.53 18.98
CA ASN A 42 -13.86 -74.42 18.00
C ASN A 42 -14.10 -73.70 16.67
N THR A 43 -14.33 -72.39 16.71
CA THR A 43 -14.63 -71.58 15.53
C THR A 43 -13.89 -70.24 15.54
N VAL A 44 -13.77 -69.61 14.36
CA VAL A 44 -13.28 -68.23 14.22
C VAL A 44 -14.17 -67.24 15.00
N HIS A 45 -15.46 -67.52 15.11
CA HIS A 45 -16.41 -66.69 15.84
C HIS A 45 -16.15 -66.71 17.36
N ASP A 46 -15.72 -67.85 17.91
CA ASP A 46 -15.33 -67.94 19.33
C ASP A 46 -14.13 -67.02 19.61
N CYS A 47 -13.13 -67.03 18.72
CA CYS A 47 -11.95 -66.19 18.82
C CYS A 47 -12.29 -64.70 18.64
N THR A 48 -13.16 -64.36 17.70
CA THR A 48 -13.66 -63.00 17.47
C THR A 48 -14.39 -62.46 18.70
N THR A 49 -15.31 -63.25 19.25
CA THR A 49 -16.08 -62.88 20.46
C THR A 49 -15.14 -62.62 21.61
N ARG A 50 -14.14 -63.50 21.78
CA ARG A 50 -13.11 -63.33 22.78
C ARG A 50 -12.28 -62.08 22.56
N ALA A 51 -11.84 -61.78 21.33
CA ALA A 51 -11.07 -60.58 21.02
C ALA A 51 -11.85 -59.32 21.38
N HIS A 52 -13.13 -59.27 21.02
CA HIS A 52 -14.02 -58.17 21.39
C HIS A 52 -14.23 -58.05 22.91
N SER A 53 -14.52 -59.16 23.60
CA SER A 53 -14.67 -59.18 25.07
C SER A 53 -13.39 -58.79 25.80
N SER A 54 -12.22 -59.19 25.28
CA SER A 54 -10.90 -58.80 25.77
C SER A 54 -10.44 -57.44 25.27
N LYS A 55 -11.24 -56.76 24.45
CA LYS A 55 -10.97 -55.42 23.88
C LYS A 55 -9.66 -55.36 23.09
N ARG A 56 -9.38 -56.41 22.31
CA ARG A 56 -8.21 -56.56 21.46
C ARG A 56 -8.61 -56.37 20.00
N ILE A 57 -7.91 -55.49 19.30
CA ILE A 57 -8.23 -55.15 17.90
C ILE A 57 -7.80 -56.22 16.90
N GLY A 58 -6.78 -57.03 17.22
CA GLY A 58 -6.25 -58.07 16.35
C GLY A 58 -6.12 -59.41 17.06
N PHE A 59 -6.23 -60.50 16.30
CA PHE A 59 -6.03 -61.85 16.79
C PHE A 59 -5.48 -62.78 15.70
N ARG A 60 -4.85 -63.87 16.14
CA ARG A 60 -4.27 -64.91 15.28
C ARG A 60 -4.95 -66.23 15.57
N ILE A 61 -5.36 -66.92 14.51
CA ILE A 61 -5.85 -68.30 14.57
C ILE A 61 -4.81 -69.21 13.96
N MET A 62 -4.44 -70.25 14.71
CA MET A 62 -3.61 -71.34 14.19
C MET A 62 -4.43 -72.63 14.11
N VAL A 63 -4.36 -73.30 12.97
CA VAL A 63 -5.06 -74.56 12.70
C VAL A 63 -4.05 -75.72 12.72
N PHE A 64 -4.25 -76.67 13.63
CA PHE A 64 -3.42 -77.88 13.74
C PHE A 64 -4.32 -79.12 13.64
N GLY A 65 -4.42 -79.69 12.44
CA GLY A 65 -5.34 -80.79 12.17
C GLY A 65 -6.79 -80.37 12.40
N THR A 66 -7.48 -81.02 13.35
CA THR A 66 -8.87 -80.71 13.72
C THR A 66 -8.99 -79.66 14.82
N THR A 67 -7.87 -79.23 15.41
CA THR A 67 -7.88 -78.33 16.56
C THR A 67 -7.51 -76.92 16.12
N MET A 68 -8.31 -75.93 16.51
CA MET A 68 -8.01 -74.52 16.32
C MET A 68 -7.58 -73.87 17.63
N SER A 69 -6.70 -72.87 17.51
CA SER A 69 -6.28 -72.08 18.65
C SER A 69 -6.23 -70.60 18.31
N CYS A 70 -6.47 -69.78 19.33
CA CYS A 70 -6.63 -68.34 19.25
C CYS A 70 -5.62 -67.65 20.17
N GLU A 71 -4.97 -66.62 19.63
CA GLU A 71 -4.01 -65.75 20.31
C GLU A 71 -4.39 -64.28 20.07
N MET A 72 -4.39 -63.46 21.11
CA MET A 72 -4.76 -62.04 20.98
C MET A 72 -3.53 -61.17 20.77
N LEU A 73 -3.62 -60.19 19.87
CA LEU A 73 -2.53 -59.24 19.63
C LEU A 73 -2.39 -58.30 20.84
N ALA A 74 -1.31 -58.47 21.59
CA ALA A 74 -1.01 -57.66 22.77
C ALA A 74 -0.21 -56.39 22.42
N SER A 75 0.69 -56.51 21.44
CA SER A 75 1.43 -55.36 20.89
C SER A 75 1.68 -55.55 19.40
N PHE A 76 1.58 -54.47 18.65
CA PHE A 76 1.84 -54.43 17.22
C PHE A 76 3.19 -53.77 16.94
N THR A 77 3.92 -54.31 15.97
CA THR A 77 5.18 -53.76 15.47
C THR A 77 5.07 -53.38 14.00
N LYS A 78 4.65 -54.32 13.13
CA LYS A 78 4.49 -54.09 11.69
C LYS A 78 3.60 -55.16 11.07
N PHE A 79 3.27 -54.98 9.79
CA PHE A 79 2.76 -56.07 8.95
C PHE A 79 3.92 -56.78 8.24
N GLN A 80 3.78 -58.08 8.05
CA GLN A 80 4.70 -58.91 7.27
C GLN A 80 3.93 -59.80 6.32
N GLN A 81 4.59 -60.25 5.25
CA GLN A 81 4.03 -61.30 4.41
C GLN A 81 3.86 -62.58 5.24
N ALA A 82 2.65 -63.16 5.19
CA ALA A 82 2.34 -64.40 5.88
C ALA A 82 3.06 -65.56 5.18
N PRO A 83 3.83 -66.39 5.90
CA PRO A 83 4.29 -67.65 5.35
C PRO A 83 3.09 -68.61 5.25
N GLU A 84 3.15 -69.64 4.40
CA GLU A 84 2.07 -70.63 4.16
C GLU A 84 1.75 -71.54 5.37
N ASN A 85 2.08 -71.12 6.59
CA ASN A 85 2.23 -71.95 7.78
C ASN A 85 0.93 -72.14 8.58
N GLY A 86 -0.25 -72.02 7.94
CA GLY A 86 -1.55 -72.27 8.58
C GLY A 86 -1.95 -71.31 9.72
N ALA A 87 -1.26 -70.17 9.85
CA ALA A 87 -1.63 -69.10 10.76
C ALA A 87 -2.39 -68.01 10.00
N HIS A 88 -3.58 -67.67 10.48
CA HIS A 88 -4.46 -66.69 9.87
C HIS A 88 -4.70 -65.54 10.85
N ASP A 89 -4.32 -64.33 10.45
CA ASP A 89 -4.48 -63.13 11.26
C ASP A 89 -5.74 -62.37 10.85
N TYR A 90 -6.41 -61.83 11.86
CA TYR A 90 -7.67 -61.13 11.72
C TYR A 90 -7.66 -59.82 12.51
N ILE A 91 -8.34 -58.81 11.97
CA ILE A 91 -8.56 -57.53 12.64
C ILE A 91 -10.06 -57.32 12.85
N LEU A 92 -10.46 -56.81 14.02
CA LEU A 92 -11.83 -56.40 14.27
C LEU A 92 -12.13 -55.14 13.46
N ASN A 93 -13.25 -55.14 12.76
CA ASN A 93 -13.68 -54.00 11.96
C ASN A 93 -14.30 -52.93 12.89
N THR A 94 -13.79 -51.70 12.83
CA THR A 94 -14.31 -50.56 13.60
C THR A 94 -15.19 -49.64 12.78
N ASN A 95 -15.34 -49.88 11.47
CA ASN A 95 -16.21 -49.09 10.62
C ASN A 95 -17.69 -49.43 10.90
N SER A 96 -18.48 -48.40 11.20
CA SER A 96 -19.91 -48.50 11.47
C SER A 96 -20.76 -48.61 10.19
N GLU A 97 -20.18 -48.35 9.01
CA GLU A 97 -20.91 -48.45 7.74
C GLU A 97 -21.05 -49.91 7.27
N ASP A 98 -22.28 -50.32 6.96
CA ASP A 98 -22.68 -51.66 6.51
C ASP A 98 -22.20 -52.05 5.10
N LYS A 99 -21.12 -51.45 4.59
CA LYS A 99 -20.59 -51.72 3.25
C LYS A 99 -19.70 -52.96 3.22
N CYS A 100 -20.22 -54.11 3.66
CA CYS A 100 -19.58 -55.41 3.44
C CYS A 100 -19.76 -55.80 1.96
N THR A 101 -18.94 -55.25 1.08
CA THR A 101 -18.83 -55.76 -0.30
C THR A 101 -17.80 -56.88 -0.33
N GLU A 102 -18.11 -58.02 -0.95
CA GLU A 102 -17.20 -59.17 -1.09
C GLU A 102 -15.86 -58.80 -1.79
N SER A 103 -15.79 -57.63 -2.42
CA SER A 103 -14.60 -57.05 -3.05
C SER A 103 -13.57 -56.46 -2.08
N MET A 104 -13.87 -56.30 -0.78
CA MET A 104 -12.94 -55.72 0.21
C MET A 104 -11.88 -56.71 0.72
N LYS A 105 -11.47 -57.69 -0.09
CA LYS A 105 -10.34 -58.56 0.27
C LYS A 105 -9.05 -57.73 0.25
N GLY A 106 -8.57 -57.34 1.43
CA GLY A 106 -7.16 -57.04 1.64
C GLY A 106 -6.72 -55.58 1.51
N ASN A 107 -7.49 -54.60 2.01
CA ASN A 107 -6.90 -53.30 2.35
C ASN A 107 -7.18 -52.94 3.81
N VAL A 108 -6.23 -53.27 4.69
CA VAL A 108 -6.24 -52.92 6.12
C VAL A 108 -6.61 -51.44 6.36
N THR A 109 -6.16 -50.53 5.50
CA THR A 109 -6.37 -49.07 5.64
C THR A 109 -7.84 -48.69 5.65
N GLU A 110 -8.68 -49.38 4.86
CA GLU A 110 -10.11 -49.09 4.78
C GLU A 110 -10.84 -49.51 6.07
N PHE A 111 -10.43 -50.63 6.66
CA PHE A 111 -11.04 -51.18 7.88
C PHE A 111 -10.70 -50.39 9.15
N ILE A 112 -9.51 -49.79 9.19
CA ILE A 112 -9.03 -49.02 10.36
C ILE A 112 -9.36 -47.53 10.28
N SER A 113 -10.08 -47.10 9.24
CA SER A 113 -10.44 -45.69 9.03
C SER A 113 -11.55 -45.20 9.96
N GLY A 114 -12.37 -46.10 10.52
CA GLY A 114 -13.48 -45.76 11.41
C GLY A 114 -13.06 -45.37 12.83
N GLU A 115 -13.96 -44.68 13.55
CA GLU A 115 -13.79 -44.38 14.98
C GLU A 115 -13.65 -45.67 15.80
N CYS A 116 -12.71 -45.67 16.75
CA CYS A 116 -12.50 -46.81 17.62
C CYS A 116 -13.57 -46.85 18.72
N THR A 117 -14.42 -47.87 18.72
CA THR A 117 -15.44 -48.07 19.78
C THR A 117 -14.96 -48.94 20.94
N LEU A 118 -13.67 -49.31 20.97
CA LEU A 118 -13.07 -50.08 22.07
C LEU A 118 -12.69 -49.16 23.25
N ASN A 119 -12.12 -49.72 24.33
CA ASN A 119 -11.53 -48.89 25.40
C ASN A 119 -10.20 -48.26 24.96
N SER A 120 -9.65 -47.37 25.81
CA SER A 120 -8.36 -46.69 25.60
C SER A 120 -7.24 -47.60 25.12
N ASP A 121 -7.13 -48.81 25.68
CA ASP A 121 -6.02 -49.72 25.38
C ASP A 121 -6.16 -50.37 23.99
N GLY A 122 -7.38 -50.80 23.62
CA GLY A 122 -7.67 -51.34 22.30
C GLY A 122 -7.53 -50.28 21.21
N CYS A 123 -7.96 -49.05 21.50
CA CYS A 123 -7.81 -47.93 20.59
C CYS A 123 -6.36 -47.50 20.42
N GLY A 124 -5.55 -47.48 21.50
CA GLY A 124 -4.12 -47.18 21.38
C GLY A 124 -3.36 -48.18 20.50
N LEU A 125 -3.80 -49.44 20.41
CA LEU A 125 -3.23 -50.42 19.49
C LEU A 125 -3.69 -50.19 18.04
N LEU A 126 -4.95 -49.83 17.83
CA LEU A 126 -5.48 -49.47 16.51
C LEU A 126 -4.80 -48.21 15.98
N ASP A 127 -4.57 -47.21 16.82
CA ASP A 127 -3.86 -45.98 16.44
C ASP A 127 -2.43 -46.30 15.97
N LYS A 128 -1.71 -47.20 16.67
CA LYS A 128 -0.39 -47.67 16.21
C LYS A 128 -0.44 -48.36 14.85
N ILE A 129 -1.48 -49.16 14.58
CA ILE A 129 -1.67 -49.82 13.28
C ILE A 129 -1.96 -48.77 12.20
N ARG A 130 -2.81 -47.78 12.50
CA ARG A 130 -3.15 -46.66 11.60
C ARG A 130 -1.94 -45.79 11.30
N ASP A 131 -1.15 -45.46 12.31
CA ASP A 131 0.10 -44.72 12.17
C ASP A 131 1.07 -45.47 11.27
N TYR A 132 1.20 -46.80 11.45
CA TYR A 132 2.02 -47.63 10.59
C TYR A 132 1.52 -47.70 9.14
N CYS A 133 0.22 -47.85 8.93
CA CYS A 133 -0.35 -47.84 7.57
C CYS A 133 -0.19 -46.50 6.88
N THR A 134 -0.40 -45.41 7.61
CA THR A 134 -0.17 -44.04 7.12
C THR A 134 1.30 -43.82 6.79
N PHE A 135 2.20 -44.38 7.61
CA PHE A 135 3.64 -44.36 7.42
C PHE A 135 4.07 -45.10 6.14
N ILE A 136 3.51 -46.29 5.90
CA ILE A 136 3.85 -47.10 4.72
C ILE A 136 3.30 -46.45 3.45
N GLY A 137 2.08 -45.91 3.53
CA GLY A 137 1.35 -45.34 2.41
C GLY A 137 0.04 -46.09 2.23
N SER A 138 -1.08 -45.35 2.16
CA SER A 138 -2.43 -45.92 2.00
C SER A 138 -2.64 -46.61 0.65
N ASP A 139 -1.77 -46.31 -0.32
CA ASP A 139 -1.70 -46.92 -1.64
C ASP A 139 -1.03 -48.30 -1.65
N ILE A 140 -0.37 -48.70 -0.55
CA ILE A 140 0.26 -50.01 -0.40
C ILE A 140 -0.72 -50.99 0.24
N ALA A 141 -1.13 -52.02 -0.53
CA ALA A 141 -2.07 -53.03 -0.07
C ALA A 141 -1.61 -53.69 1.25
N ASN A 142 -2.51 -53.72 2.23
CA ASN A 142 -2.29 -54.24 3.59
C ASN A 142 -1.09 -53.64 4.34
N CYS A 143 -0.57 -52.50 3.88
CA CYS A 143 0.55 -51.81 4.51
C CYS A 143 1.80 -52.69 4.66
N VAL A 144 2.00 -53.69 3.80
CA VAL A 144 3.18 -54.57 3.86
C VAL A 144 4.35 -53.89 3.15
N SER A 145 5.39 -53.51 3.90
CA SER A 145 6.63 -52.99 3.31
C SER A 145 7.39 -54.10 2.59
N SER A 146 7.64 -53.96 1.29
CA SER A 146 8.49 -54.87 0.50
C SER A 146 9.99 -54.68 0.76
N LYS A 147 10.38 -53.56 1.38
CA LYS A 147 11.76 -53.24 1.76
C LYS A 147 11.93 -53.35 3.28
N ASN A 148 13.03 -54.00 3.69
CA ASN A 148 13.41 -54.32 5.07
C ASN A 148 13.11 -53.21 6.08
N ASP A 149 12.76 -53.62 7.31
CA ASP A 149 12.51 -52.80 8.51
C ASP A 149 12.77 -51.30 8.34
N VAL A 150 11.73 -50.54 7.94
CA VAL A 150 11.82 -49.07 7.85
C VAL A 150 12.08 -48.44 9.24
N THR A 151 11.89 -49.21 10.32
CA THR A 151 12.31 -48.87 11.69
C THR A 151 13.84 -48.86 11.87
N SER A 152 14.61 -49.50 10.99
CA SER A 152 16.08 -49.59 11.05
C SER A 152 16.81 -48.52 10.25
N VAL A 153 16.09 -47.70 9.46
CA VAL A 153 16.71 -46.58 8.74
C VAL A 153 16.92 -45.44 9.75
N GLU A 154 18.11 -45.42 10.34
CA GLU A 154 18.58 -44.31 11.15
C GLU A 154 18.88 -43.12 10.25
N CYS A 155 18.59 -41.92 10.75
CA CYS A 155 19.05 -40.70 10.08
C CYS A 155 20.58 -40.64 10.11
N PRO A 156 21.22 -39.98 9.13
CA PRO A 156 22.66 -39.72 9.17
C PRO A 156 23.10 -39.11 10.50
N PRO A 157 24.37 -39.29 10.91
CA PRO A 157 24.93 -38.59 12.05
C PRO A 157 24.63 -37.08 11.96
N ASP A 158 24.27 -36.48 13.08
CA ASP A 158 23.86 -35.06 13.22
C ASP A 158 22.48 -34.69 12.65
N GLN A 159 21.66 -35.69 12.34
CA GLN A 159 20.25 -35.49 12.03
C GLN A 159 19.35 -36.22 13.03
N ASP A 160 18.22 -35.60 13.35
CA ASP A 160 17.13 -36.17 14.14
C ASP A 160 16.04 -36.70 13.21
N LYS A 161 15.48 -37.86 13.55
CA LYS A 161 14.31 -38.40 12.87
C LYS A 161 13.09 -37.58 13.27
N VAL A 162 12.54 -36.84 12.31
CA VAL A 162 11.40 -35.96 12.54
C VAL A 162 10.06 -36.53 12.10
N GLY A 163 10.11 -37.57 11.26
CA GLY A 163 8.90 -38.24 10.80
C GLY A 163 9.24 -39.31 9.77
N VAL A 164 8.21 -39.93 9.24
CA VAL A 164 8.31 -40.80 8.07
C VAL A 164 7.05 -40.58 7.25
N LYS A 165 7.20 -40.41 5.93
CA LYS A 165 6.07 -40.22 5.02
C LYS A 165 6.33 -41.05 3.76
N LYS A 166 5.33 -41.84 3.34
CA LYS A 166 5.41 -42.74 2.17
C LYS A 166 6.63 -43.68 2.23
N GLY A 167 6.90 -44.25 3.41
CA GLY A 167 8.01 -45.17 3.63
C GLY A 167 9.41 -44.56 3.60
N VAL A 168 9.55 -43.22 3.46
CA VAL A 168 10.84 -42.52 3.53
C VAL A 168 11.00 -41.87 4.88
N VAL A 169 12.10 -42.18 5.59
CA VAL A 169 12.44 -41.52 6.86
C VAL A 169 12.82 -40.07 6.58
N LEU A 170 12.09 -39.15 7.21
CA LEU A 170 12.33 -37.73 7.14
C LEU A 170 13.27 -37.34 8.27
N CYS A 171 14.40 -36.76 7.89
CA CYS A 171 15.48 -36.39 8.80
C CYS A 171 15.72 -34.89 8.73
N CYS A 172 15.82 -34.24 9.88
CA CYS A 172 16.22 -32.83 9.98
C CYS A 172 17.57 -32.72 10.70
N PRO A 173 18.40 -31.71 10.40
CA PRO A 173 19.57 -31.42 11.22
C PRO A 173 19.20 -31.26 12.70
N LYS A 174 20.08 -31.72 13.61
CA LYS A 174 19.84 -31.61 15.06
C LYS A 174 19.45 -30.19 15.48
N GLY A 175 18.39 -30.07 16.27
CA GLY A 175 17.86 -28.78 16.74
C GLY A 175 17.00 -28.01 15.72
N GLN A 176 16.73 -28.58 14.55
CA GLN A 176 15.72 -28.08 13.60
C GLN A 176 14.41 -28.85 13.74
N THR A 177 13.30 -28.19 13.42
CA THR A 177 11.96 -28.77 13.39
C THR A 177 11.54 -29.09 11.96
N PHE A 178 10.75 -30.15 11.79
CA PHE A 178 10.12 -30.46 10.51
C PHE A 178 9.12 -29.37 10.14
N ALA A 179 9.23 -28.87 8.92
CA ALA A 179 8.32 -27.89 8.37
C ALA A 179 7.40 -28.49 7.31
N GLU A 180 7.98 -29.06 6.25
CA GLU A 180 7.24 -29.61 5.12
C GLU A 180 7.99 -30.80 4.50
N GLU A 181 7.28 -31.64 3.75
CA GLU A 181 7.88 -32.68 2.92
C GLU A 181 7.53 -32.44 1.47
N ASN A 182 8.54 -32.48 0.60
CA ASN A 182 8.36 -32.42 -0.85
C ASN A 182 9.28 -33.46 -1.50
N ASP A 183 8.71 -34.31 -2.36
CA ASP A 183 9.39 -35.41 -3.06
C ASP A 183 10.23 -36.35 -2.17
N GLY A 184 9.69 -36.72 -1.01
CA GLY A 184 10.37 -37.60 -0.04
C GLY A 184 11.51 -36.94 0.72
N LYS A 185 11.74 -35.64 0.52
CA LYS A 185 12.73 -34.86 1.26
C LYS A 185 12.07 -34.02 2.34
N ALA A 186 12.64 -34.08 3.54
CA ALA A 186 12.26 -33.22 4.65
C ALA A 186 12.82 -31.81 4.44
N PHE A 187 11.96 -30.82 4.58
CA PHE A 187 12.28 -29.40 4.63
C PHE A 187 12.14 -28.97 6.09
N CYS A 188 13.22 -28.42 6.63
CA CYS A 188 13.39 -28.19 8.06
C CYS A 188 13.68 -26.72 8.34
N CYS A 189 13.24 -26.26 9.50
CA CYS A 189 13.44 -24.90 9.96
C CYS A 189 14.17 -24.89 11.31
N PRO A 190 15.04 -23.88 11.57
CA PRO A 190 15.57 -23.67 12.91
C PRO A 190 14.48 -23.60 13.98
N SER A 191 14.78 -24.07 15.19
CA SER A 191 13.88 -23.90 16.33
C SER A 191 13.48 -22.43 16.50
N ASN A 192 12.19 -22.19 16.76
CA ASN A 192 11.57 -20.85 16.90
C ASN A 192 11.46 -20.02 15.61
N THR A 193 11.54 -20.65 14.44
CA THR A 193 11.20 -19.99 13.16
C THR A 193 9.95 -20.63 12.54
N GLU A 194 9.24 -19.86 11.73
CA GLU A 194 8.06 -20.29 10.99
C GLU A 194 8.42 -20.57 9.54
N PHE A 195 8.01 -21.72 9.05
CA PHE A 195 8.12 -22.03 7.63
C PHE A 195 7.22 -21.11 6.80
N LYS A 196 7.79 -20.49 5.75
CA LYS A 196 7.05 -19.62 4.82
C LYS A 196 7.02 -20.15 3.39
N GLY A 197 7.95 -21.01 3.00
CA GLY A 197 7.93 -21.63 1.68
C GLY A 197 9.26 -22.26 1.27
N ILE A 198 9.32 -22.71 0.02
CA ILE A 198 10.51 -23.31 -0.60
C ILE A 198 10.86 -22.49 -1.84
N VAL A 199 12.11 -22.02 -1.92
CA VAL A 199 12.64 -21.33 -3.09
C VAL A 199 13.80 -22.16 -3.64
N GLY A 200 13.60 -22.75 -4.82
CA GLY A 200 14.51 -23.76 -5.35
C GLY A 200 14.54 -25.01 -4.48
N ASN A 201 15.68 -25.28 -3.84
CA ASN A 201 15.87 -26.42 -2.93
C ASN A 201 16.18 -25.99 -1.48
N LYS A 202 15.85 -24.74 -1.14
CA LYS A 202 16.05 -24.15 0.19
C LYS A 202 14.72 -23.86 0.84
N THR A 203 14.61 -24.17 2.13
CA THR A 203 13.54 -23.67 2.99
C THR A 203 13.72 -22.20 3.27
N VAL A 204 12.63 -21.45 3.26
CA VAL A 204 12.57 -20.11 3.82
C VAL A 204 11.82 -20.18 5.14
N CYS A 205 12.56 -19.90 6.21
CA CYS A 205 12.07 -19.93 7.58
C CYS A 205 12.28 -18.54 8.18
N CYS A 206 11.22 -17.92 8.67
CA CYS A 206 11.26 -16.56 9.18
C CYS A 206 11.04 -16.53 10.68
N ASN A 207 11.60 -15.55 11.38
CA ASN A 207 11.24 -15.35 12.78
C ASN A 207 9.76 -14.94 12.88
N PRO A 208 9.07 -15.27 13.99
CA PRO A 208 7.71 -14.79 14.22
C PRO A 208 7.62 -13.27 14.06
N GLY A 209 6.69 -12.81 13.21
CA GLY A 209 6.50 -11.39 12.88
C GLY A 209 7.28 -10.87 11.65
N GLU A 210 8.25 -11.63 11.14
CA GLU A 210 8.90 -11.27 9.87
C GLU A 210 7.99 -11.52 8.66
N ASN A 211 8.11 -10.66 7.66
CA ASN A 211 7.31 -10.74 6.43
C ASN A 211 8.05 -11.53 5.35
N TYR A 212 7.29 -12.29 4.55
CA TYR A 212 7.82 -13.08 3.42
C TYR A 212 6.99 -12.84 2.17
N GLU A 213 7.67 -12.73 1.03
CA GLU A 213 7.05 -12.68 -0.29
C GLU A 213 7.43 -13.94 -1.08
N GLU A 214 6.44 -14.54 -1.75
CA GLU A 214 6.62 -15.79 -2.46
C GLU A 214 7.71 -15.69 -3.55
N GLY A 215 8.63 -16.67 -3.54
CA GLY A 215 9.73 -16.73 -4.52
C GLY A 215 10.99 -15.95 -4.13
N TRP A 216 11.05 -15.36 -2.92
CA TRP A 216 12.22 -14.67 -2.41
C TRP A 216 12.95 -15.49 -1.33
N GLU A 217 14.29 -15.59 -1.39
CA GLU A 217 15.03 -16.46 -0.46
C GLU A 217 15.17 -15.90 0.98
N GLN A 218 14.70 -14.68 1.26
CA GLN A 218 14.94 -14.00 2.54
C GLN A 218 13.66 -13.43 3.17
N CYS A 219 13.65 -13.39 4.50
CA CYS A 219 12.59 -12.76 5.27
C CYS A 219 12.90 -11.29 5.50
N CYS A 220 11.87 -10.45 5.51
CA CYS A 220 11.98 -9.07 5.89
C CYS A 220 11.73 -8.90 7.39
N PRO A 221 12.58 -8.10 8.09
CA PRO A 221 12.36 -7.77 9.49
C PRO A 221 10.95 -7.23 9.75
N ASP A 222 10.47 -7.36 10.98
CA ASP A 222 9.18 -6.81 11.39
C ASP A 222 9.08 -5.31 11.04
N GLY A 223 7.91 -4.90 10.57
CA GLY A 223 7.65 -3.55 10.02
C GLY A 223 8.20 -3.28 8.61
N LYS A 224 9.01 -4.18 8.04
CA LYS A 224 9.55 -4.05 6.67
C LYS A 224 8.81 -4.96 5.70
N SER A 225 8.72 -4.51 4.46
CA SER A 225 8.16 -5.29 3.35
C SER A 225 9.18 -5.43 2.23
N LEU A 226 9.15 -6.56 1.52
CA LEU A 226 9.93 -6.72 0.32
C LEU A 226 9.36 -5.76 -0.73
N LYS A 227 10.24 -4.99 -1.35
CA LYS A 227 9.88 -4.07 -2.42
C LYS A 227 10.81 -4.24 -3.59
N THR A 228 10.30 -3.90 -4.76
CA THR A 228 11.05 -3.91 -6.01
C THR A 228 11.25 -2.47 -6.49
N GLY A 229 12.50 -2.05 -6.67
CA GLY A 229 12.87 -0.77 -7.23
C GLY A 229 12.67 -0.68 -8.74
N GLU A 230 12.83 0.51 -9.31
CA GLU A 230 12.67 0.76 -10.75
C GLU A 230 13.70 0.02 -11.62
N ASP A 231 14.85 -0.33 -11.04
CA ASP A 231 15.92 -1.11 -11.68
C ASP A 231 15.76 -2.62 -11.49
N GLY A 232 14.63 -3.08 -10.93
CA GLY A 232 14.35 -4.48 -10.62
C GLY A 232 15.04 -4.98 -9.34
N LEU A 233 15.74 -4.11 -8.61
CA LEU A 233 16.37 -4.45 -7.34
C LEU A 233 15.30 -4.79 -6.29
N LYS A 234 15.41 -5.95 -5.65
CA LYS A 234 14.54 -6.35 -4.53
C LYS A 234 15.23 -6.16 -3.19
N MET A 235 14.58 -5.50 -2.24
CA MET A 235 15.10 -5.30 -0.88
C MET A 235 13.97 -5.01 0.12
N CYS A 236 14.21 -5.36 1.39
CA CYS A 236 13.27 -5.06 2.48
C CYS A 236 13.35 -3.58 2.87
N CYS A 237 12.25 -2.85 2.74
CA CYS A 237 12.16 -1.43 3.04
C CYS A 237 11.00 -1.11 3.99
N ASP A 238 11.21 -0.06 4.79
CA ASP A 238 10.21 0.47 5.72
C ASP A 238 9.17 1.32 4.98
N GLY A 239 7.90 1.23 5.38
CA GLY A 239 6.84 2.17 5.00
C GLY A 239 6.73 2.40 3.49
N ASP A 240 6.89 3.65 3.05
CA ASP A 240 6.81 4.10 1.64
C ASP A 240 8.17 4.20 0.93
N LEU A 241 9.25 3.69 1.53
CA LEU A 241 10.57 3.69 0.90
C LEU A 241 10.69 2.57 -0.14
N PHE A 242 11.54 2.72 -1.15
CA PHE A 242 11.77 1.77 -2.23
C PHE A 242 13.27 1.51 -2.40
N PRO A 243 13.68 0.29 -2.82
CA PRO A 243 15.07 0.01 -3.15
C PRO A 243 15.54 0.92 -4.27
N SER A 244 16.70 1.53 -4.07
CA SER A 244 17.32 2.44 -5.03
C SER A 244 18.82 2.24 -5.01
N LYS A 245 19.43 2.32 -6.20
CA LYS A 245 20.86 2.09 -6.42
C LYS A 245 21.53 3.34 -6.96
N SER A 246 22.71 3.64 -6.44
CA SER A 246 23.59 4.70 -6.93
C SER A 246 25.04 4.21 -6.97
N PRO A 247 25.98 4.99 -7.56
CA PRO A 247 27.41 4.68 -7.50
C PRO A 247 27.95 4.59 -6.06
N LYS A 248 27.24 5.15 -5.07
CA LYS A 248 27.66 5.16 -3.66
C LYS A 248 27.08 4.01 -2.83
N GLY A 249 26.18 3.21 -3.39
CA GLY A 249 25.61 2.06 -2.69
C GLY A 249 24.16 1.77 -3.06
N THR A 250 23.54 0.91 -2.25
CA THR A 250 22.14 0.47 -2.39
C THR A 250 21.41 0.74 -1.08
N ALA A 251 20.24 1.39 -1.14
CA ALA A 251 19.48 1.80 0.03
C ALA A 251 17.97 1.86 -0.25
N CYS A 252 17.16 1.95 0.80
CA CYS A 252 15.75 2.28 0.69
C CYS A 252 15.59 3.80 0.69
N CYS A 253 14.99 4.37 -0.35
CA CYS A 253 14.74 5.80 -0.52
C CYS A 253 13.30 6.07 -0.96
N PRO A 254 12.75 7.27 -0.71
CA PRO A 254 11.49 7.67 -1.32
C PRO A 254 11.51 7.49 -2.84
N LYS A 255 10.34 7.28 -3.45
CA LYS A 255 10.23 7.07 -4.90
C LYS A 255 10.78 8.29 -5.66
N GLY A 256 11.68 8.06 -6.62
CA GLY A 256 12.36 9.11 -7.38
C GLY A 256 13.68 9.61 -6.77
N GLU A 257 14.04 9.13 -5.58
CA GLU A 257 15.30 9.47 -4.91
C GLU A 257 16.34 8.36 -5.01
N VAL A 258 17.61 8.74 -4.85
CA VAL A 258 18.77 7.85 -4.92
C VAL A 258 19.67 8.03 -3.69
N PRO A 259 20.35 6.96 -3.22
CA PRO A 259 21.26 7.07 -2.10
C PRO A 259 22.47 7.95 -2.43
N VAL A 260 22.78 8.90 -1.55
CA VAL A 260 23.90 9.86 -1.74
C VAL A 260 24.98 9.76 -0.67
N LYS A 261 24.71 9.12 0.46
CA LYS A 261 25.68 8.83 1.53
C LYS A 261 25.09 7.76 2.45
N MET A 262 25.91 6.82 2.87
CA MET A 262 25.62 5.97 4.02
C MET A 262 26.30 6.60 5.23
N SER A 263 25.53 7.10 6.20
CA SER A 263 26.03 7.43 7.53
C SER A 263 25.63 6.33 8.51
N GLY A 264 26.36 6.18 9.61
CA GLY A 264 26.01 5.19 10.64
C GLY A 264 24.62 5.36 11.27
N SER A 265 23.94 6.47 11.00
CA SER A 265 22.59 6.81 11.45
C SER A 265 21.47 6.55 10.43
N GLY A 266 21.78 6.11 9.20
CA GLY A 266 20.77 5.86 8.18
C GLY A 266 21.26 6.17 6.75
N ASN A 267 20.42 5.83 5.78
CA ASN A 267 20.67 6.16 4.39
C ASN A 267 20.18 7.57 4.09
N MET A 268 21.05 8.42 3.54
CA MET A 268 20.64 9.72 3.02
C MET A 268 20.27 9.59 1.55
N CYS A 269 19.09 10.09 1.20
CA CYS A 269 18.54 10.05 -0.14
C CYS A 269 18.41 11.47 -0.70
N CYS A 270 18.62 11.62 -2.01
CA CYS A 270 18.36 12.86 -2.72
C CYS A 270 17.57 12.58 -4.00
N PRO A 271 16.78 13.54 -4.49
CA PRO A 271 16.19 13.48 -5.82
C PRO A 271 17.21 13.13 -6.90
N LYS A 272 16.78 12.33 -7.88
CA LYS A 272 17.65 11.92 -8.99
C LYS A 272 18.21 13.14 -9.74
N GLY A 273 19.53 13.22 -9.81
CA GLY A 273 20.26 14.34 -10.46
C GLY A 273 20.82 15.38 -9.49
N GLU A 274 20.38 15.35 -8.22
CA GLU A 274 20.94 16.18 -7.16
C GLU A 274 22.11 15.48 -6.44
N VAL A 275 22.92 16.29 -5.76
CA VAL A 275 24.04 15.83 -4.94
C VAL A 275 23.89 16.35 -3.52
N LEU A 276 24.28 15.53 -2.56
CA LEU A 276 24.37 15.93 -1.16
C LEU A 276 25.43 17.03 -1.00
N LYS A 277 25.03 18.20 -0.52
CA LYS A 277 25.95 19.31 -0.20
C LYS A 277 26.04 19.61 1.30
N GLY A 278 25.09 19.16 2.11
CA GLY A 278 25.05 19.38 3.56
C GLY A 278 24.08 18.45 4.27
N GLU A 279 23.95 18.60 5.59
CA GLU A 279 23.03 17.84 6.44
C GLU A 279 22.55 18.71 7.62
N ILE A 280 21.26 18.64 7.96
CA ILE A 280 20.67 19.27 9.15
C ILE A 280 20.12 18.16 10.04
N GLY A 281 20.86 17.79 11.08
CA GLY A 281 20.53 16.59 11.86
C GLY A 281 20.58 15.34 10.99
N SER A 282 19.43 14.68 10.78
CA SER A 282 19.30 13.51 9.89
C SER A 282 18.78 13.83 8.49
N LEU A 283 18.43 15.09 8.22
CA LEU A 283 17.88 15.50 6.92
C LEU A 283 19.02 15.91 5.96
N PRO A 284 19.15 15.25 4.79
CA PRO A 284 20.14 15.64 3.79
C PRO A 284 19.74 16.94 3.11
N ILE A 285 20.74 17.76 2.77
CA ILE A 285 20.56 18.91 1.89
C ILE A 285 21.06 18.55 0.51
N CYS A 286 20.11 18.37 -0.40
CA CYS A 286 20.32 18.01 -1.78
C CYS A 286 20.25 19.27 -2.64
N CYS A 287 21.26 19.46 -3.49
CA CYS A 287 21.30 20.58 -4.42
C CYS A 287 21.62 20.06 -5.83
N ASN A 288 21.31 20.82 -6.86
CA ASN A 288 21.88 20.53 -8.18
C ASN A 288 23.42 20.56 -8.10
N ALA A 289 24.08 19.74 -8.92
CA ALA A 289 25.53 19.64 -8.91
C ALA A 289 26.25 21.00 -9.06
N THR A 290 25.66 21.89 -9.87
CA THR A 290 26.14 23.25 -10.16
C THR A 290 25.85 24.29 -9.08
N ASP A 291 24.96 23.97 -8.14
CA ASP A 291 24.51 24.93 -7.14
C ASP A 291 25.52 25.04 -6.00
N THR A 292 25.55 26.22 -5.39
CA THR A 292 26.41 26.52 -4.25
C THR A 292 25.60 26.45 -2.97
N TYR A 293 25.97 25.53 -2.09
CA TYR A 293 25.36 25.39 -0.78
C TYR A 293 25.86 26.46 0.20
N LYS A 294 24.94 27.05 0.97
CA LYS A 294 25.23 28.04 2.01
C LYS A 294 24.91 27.47 3.40
N PRO A 295 25.93 27.05 4.18
CA PRO A 295 25.73 26.33 5.44
C PRO A 295 24.88 27.06 6.48
N ASN A 296 24.99 28.38 6.57
CA ASN A 296 24.31 29.14 7.62
C ASN A 296 22.80 29.28 7.40
N THR A 297 22.33 29.06 6.17
CA THR A 297 20.92 29.24 5.80
C THR A 297 20.28 27.95 5.32
N ASN A 298 21.07 26.88 5.22
CA ASN A 298 20.66 25.59 4.69
C ASN A 298 20.04 25.65 3.28
N ARG A 299 20.44 26.64 2.46
CA ARG A 299 19.92 26.86 1.10
C ARG A 299 20.96 26.55 0.02
N CYS A 300 20.47 26.04 -1.11
CA CYS A 300 21.21 25.89 -2.35
C CYS A 300 20.95 27.11 -3.23
N CYS A 301 22.00 27.82 -3.65
CA CYS A 301 21.89 28.91 -4.61
C CYS A 301 22.28 28.44 -6.01
N PRO A 302 21.43 28.67 -7.04
CA PRO A 302 21.76 28.40 -8.42
C PRO A 302 23.09 29.00 -8.86
N LYS A 303 23.79 28.34 -9.78
CA LYS A 303 25.06 28.87 -10.32
C LYS A 303 24.90 30.30 -10.85
N GLY A 304 25.79 31.20 -10.42
CA GLY A 304 25.75 32.62 -10.79
C GLY A 304 24.82 33.47 -9.93
N THR A 305 24.28 32.91 -8.85
CA THR A 305 23.58 33.66 -7.80
C THR A 305 24.37 33.57 -6.49
N SER A 306 24.23 34.59 -5.65
CA SER A 306 24.76 34.62 -4.30
C SER A 306 23.59 34.81 -3.33
N LEU A 307 23.74 34.29 -2.12
CA LEU A 307 22.76 34.54 -1.07
C LEU A 307 22.93 35.99 -0.63
N VAL A 308 21.93 36.82 -0.90
CA VAL A 308 21.89 38.21 -0.51
C VAL A 308 20.92 38.35 0.67
N LYS A 309 21.31 39.13 1.66
CA LYS A 309 20.46 39.49 2.80
C LYS A 309 20.06 40.95 2.68
N SER A 310 18.76 41.22 2.64
CA SER A 310 18.20 42.57 2.63
C SER A 310 17.12 42.62 3.70
N ASN A 311 17.33 43.45 4.73
CA ASN A 311 16.54 43.44 5.96
C ASN A 311 16.51 42.02 6.57
N ASP A 312 15.31 41.50 6.86
CA ASP A 312 15.09 40.15 7.40
C ASP A 312 14.90 39.08 6.32
N LEU A 313 15.10 39.43 5.04
CA LEU A 313 14.93 38.51 3.91
C LEU A 313 16.28 37.99 3.40
N GLU A 314 16.34 36.68 3.20
CA GLU A 314 17.49 35.98 2.65
C GLU A 314 17.05 35.19 1.41
N HIS A 315 17.61 35.54 0.25
CA HIS A 315 17.28 34.89 -1.03
C HIS A 315 18.50 34.82 -1.95
N CYS A 316 18.52 33.85 -2.86
CA CYS A 316 19.59 33.68 -3.82
C CYS A 316 19.35 34.60 -5.03
N CYS A 317 20.14 35.66 -5.16
CA CYS A 317 19.99 36.66 -6.21
C CYS A 317 21.23 36.73 -7.10
N LYS A 318 21.05 37.12 -8.36
CA LYS A 318 22.19 37.49 -9.22
C LYS A 318 22.86 38.74 -8.66
N ASP A 319 24.15 38.89 -8.93
CA ASP A 319 24.92 40.04 -8.46
C ASP A 319 24.26 41.36 -8.90
N GLY A 320 24.10 42.29 -7.95
CA GLY A 320 23.44 43.58 -8.16
C GLY A 320 21.93 43.60 -7.86
N LEU A 321 21.30 42.45 -7.60
CA LEU A 321 19.91 42.35 -7.16
C LEU A 321 19.82 42.08 -5.66
N THR A 322 18.75 42.55 -5.03
CA THR A 322 18.43 42.36 -3.61
C THR A 322 17.08 41.63 -3.44
N PRO A 323 16.94 40.77 -2.40
CA PRO A 323 15.66 40.17 -2.08
C PRO A 323 14.61 41.23 -1.80
N SER A 324 13.43 41.03 -2.35
CA SER A 324 12.27 41.91 -2.18
C SER A 324 11.01 41.05 -2.08
N MET A 325 10.05 41.47 -1.24
CA MET A 325 8.82 40.74 -0.97
C MET A 325 7.64 41.42 -1.67
N SER A 326 6.78 40.64 -2.31
CA SER A 326 5.53 41.14 -2.91
C SER A 326 4.44 41.37 -1.86
N ALA A 327 3.31 41.94 -2.29
CA ALA A 327 2.13 42.06 -1.44
C ALA A 327 1.54 40.70 -1.01
N ASP A 328 1.81 39.63 -1.78
CA ASP A 328 1.38 38.26 -1.52
C ASP A 328 2.41 37.44 -0.73
N GLU A 329 3.37 38.10 -0.08
CA GLU A 329 4.46 37.48 0.71
C GLU A 329 5.43 36.58 -0.11
N GLU A 330 5.39 36.65 -1.43
CA GLU A 330 6.37 35.99 -2.29
C GLU A 330 7.70 36.76 -2.31
N ILE A 331 8.83 36.06 -2.38
CA ILE A 331 10.17 36.66 -2.39
C ILE A 331 10.81 36.46 -3.76
N GLY A 332 11.24 37.55 -4.38
CA GLY A 332 12.06 37.53 -5.60
C GLY A 332 13.25 38.47 -5.50
N CYS A 333 14.01 38.56 -6.59
CA CYS A 333 15.24 39.37 -6.68
C CYS A 333 15.01 40.59 -7.57
N CYS A 334 15.06 41.77 -6.97
CA CYS A 334 14.85 43.03 -7.67
C CYS A 334 16.06 43.96 -7.57
N PRO A 335 16.20 44.91 -8.50
CA PRO A 335 17.09 46.04 -8.30
C PRO A 335 16.83 46.72 -6.96
N LYS A 336 17.85 47.39 -6.44
CA LYS A 336 17.70 48.19 -5.22
C LYS A 336 16.56 49.21 -5.41
N ASP A 337 15.75 49.38 -4.39
CA ASP A 337 14.61 50.30 -4.35
C ASP A 337 13.41 49.90 -5.24
N GLU A 338 13.34 48.63 -5.64
CA GLU A 338 12.18 48.02 -6.30
C GLU A 338 11.54 46.91 -5.45
N THR A 339 10.23 46.75 -5.60
CA THR A 339 9.40 45.74 -4.95
C THR A 339 9.15 44.56 -5.90
N PHE A 340 9.34 43.33 -5.42
CA PHE A 340 9.01 42.15 -6.21
C PHE A 340 7.52 42.12 -6.50
N ALA A 341 7.17 41.92 -7.77
CA ALA A 341 5.79 41.85 -8.21
C ALA A 341 5.34 40.42 -8.45
N LYS A 342 6.05 39.70 -9.33
CA LYS A 342 5.68 38.35 -9.77
C LYS A 342 6.85 37.66 -10.45
N ALA A 343 6.92 36.33 -10.38
CA ALA A 343 7.84 35.53 -11.19
C ALA A 343 7.09 34.85 -12.35
N GLU A 344 7.59 34.98 -13.57
CA GLU A 344 7.07 34.23 -14.73
C GLU A 344 8.24 33.75 -15.62
N GLY A 345 8.31 32.44 -15.88
CA GLY A 345 9.36 31.85 -16.70
C GLY A 345 10.78 31.97 -16.12
N GLY A 346 10.91 32.06 -14.79
CA GLY A 346 12.20 32.23 -14.11
C GLY A 346 12.78 33.64 -14.19
N ILE A 347 11.96 34.63 -14.58
CA ILE A 347 12.28 36.05 -14.54
C ILE A 347 11.44 36.69 -13.44
N ASP A 348 12.12 37.40 -12.53
CA ASP A 348 11.48 38.20 -11.50
C ASP A 348 11.12 39.57 -12.08
N TYR A 349 9.82 39.87 -12.05
CA TYR A 349 9.30 41.17 -12.44
C TYR A 349 9.18 42.05 -11.20
N CYS A 350 9.65 43.28 -11.33
CA CYS A 350 9.79 44.22 -10.22
C CYS A 350 9.07 45.52 -10.57
N CYS A 351 8.51 46.16 -9.54
CA CYS A 351 7.90 47.47 -9.63
C CYS A 351 8.67 48.47 -8.77
N PRO A 352 8.87 49.71 -9.25
CA PRO A 352 9.42 50.77 -8.40
C PRO A 352 8.63 50.93 -7.10
N GLN A 353 9.30 51.33 -6.00
CA GLN A 353 8.62 51.62 -4.74
C GLN A 353 7.40 52.54 -4.93
N GLY A 354 6.30 52.20 -4.25
CA GLY A 354 5.03 52.93 -4.34
C GLY A 354 4.20 52.63 -5.60
N LYS A 355 4.59 51.62 -6.39
CA LYS A 355 3.80 51.11 -7.52
C LYS A 355 3.33 49.67 -7.28
N VAL A 356 2.16 49.37 -7.83
CA VAL A 356 1.49 48.07 -7.80
C VAL A 356 1.57 47.44 -9.19
N PHE A 357 1.75 46.13 -9.22
CA PHE A 357 1.81 45.35 -10.45
C PHE A 357 0.42 45.16 -11.07
N GLU A 358 0.34 45.28 -12.40
CA GLU A 358 -0.91 45.13 -13.15
C GLU A 358 -0.84 43.95 -14.14
N GLU A 359 0.12 43.97 -15.07
CA GLU A 359 0.29 42.88 -16.04
C GLU A 359 1.73 42.80 -16.58
N ILE A 360 2.06 41.67 -17.23
CA ILE A 360 3.28 41.51 -18.01
C ILE A 360 2.95 41.70 -19.49
N LYS A 361 3.61 42.66 -20.14
CA LYS A 361 3.44 42.92 -21.57
C LYS A 361 4.78 43.05 -22.26
N LYS A 362 4.99 42.24 -23.31
CA LYS A 362 6.25 42.17 -24.07
C LYS A 362 7.47 41.91 -23.16
N GLY A 363 7.32 41.03 -22.17
CA GLY A 363 8.40 40.67 -21.24
C GLY A 363 8.82 41.79 -20.28
N LYS A 364 7.93 42.76 -20.01
CA LYS A 364 8.14 43.81 -19.00
C LYS A 364 6.95 43.91 -18.07
N ALA A 365 7.22 44.19 -16.80
CA ALA A 365 6.20 44.49 -15.81
C ALA A 365 5.56 45.85 -16.12
N THR A 366 4.24 45.89 -16.10
CA THR A 366 3.47 47.13 -16.08
C THR A 366 3.08 47.41 -14.64
N CYS A 367 3.52 48.55 -14.12
CA CYS A 367 3.28 48.94 -12.74
C CYS A 367 2.59 50.31 -12.70
N CYS A 368 1.51 50.41 -11.94
CA CYS A 368 0.74 51.62 -11.73
C CYS A 368 0.98 52.18 -10.32
N LYS A 369 0.80 53.48 -10.09
CA LYS A 369 0.89 54.02 -8.72
C LYS A 369 -0.20 53.38 -7.87
N SER A 370 0.03 53.26 -6.56
CA SER A 370 -1.03 52.90 -5.61
C SER A 370 -2.29 53.73 -5.91
N GLU A 371 -3.46 53.09 -5.90
CA GLU A 371 -4.79 53.66 -6.24
C GLU A 371 -5.08 53.89 -7.74
N THR A 372 -4.17 53.49 -8.64
CA THR A 372 -4.43 53.51 -10.09
C THR A 372 -4.32 52.11 -10.67
N VAL A 373 -5.16 51.80 -11.65
CA VAL A 373 -5.19 50.52 -12.36
C VAL A 373 -4.87 50.72 -13.85
N LEU A 374 -4.34 49.69 -14.48
CA LEU A 374 -4.04 49.73 -15.91
C LEU A 374 -5.33 49.73 -16.73
N LYS A 375 -5.59 50.82 -17.45
CA LYS A 375 -6.77 50.93 -18.34
C LYS A 375 -6.40 50.83 -19.83
N GLY A 376 -5.12 50.89 -20.18
CA GLY A 376 -4.67 50.75 -21.56
C GLY A 376 -3.24 51.19 -21.79
N TYR A 377 -2.91 51.50 -23.04
CA TYR A 377 -1.58 51.91 -23.46
C TYR A 377 -1.65 53.13 -24.38
N LEU A 378 -0.71 54.06 -24.18
CA LEU A 378 -0.47 55.19 -25.06
C LEU A 378 0.10 54.71 -26.41
N LYS A 379 0.06 55.59 -27.43
CA LYS A 379 0.55 55.27 -28.79
C LYS A 379 2.05 54.93 -28.82
N ASP A 380 2.81 55.43 -27.87
CA ASP A 380 4.24 55.11 -27.68
C ASP A 380 4.47 53.79 -26.90
N GLY A 381 3.40 53.12 -26.47
CA GLY A 381 3.46 51.87 -25.72
C GLY A 381 3.65 52.05 -24.21
N LYS A 382 3.63 53.27 -23.68
CA LYS A 382 3.62 53.49 -22.22
C LYS A 382 2.28 53.08 -21.62
N PRO A 383 2.25 52.49 -20.41
CA PRO A 383 1.02 52.13 -19.75
C PRO A 383 0.24 53.37 -19.33
N ALA A 384 -1.07 53.32 -19.51
CA ALA A 384 -1.99 54.34 -19.03
C ALA A 384 -2.69 53.84 -17.76
N CYS A 385 -2.18 54.29 -16.63
CA CYS A 385 -2.72 54.03 -15.30
C CYS A 385 -3.74 55.11 -14.96
N CYS A 386 -4.97 54.70 -14.62
CA CYS A 386 -6.03 55.61 -14.22
C CYS A 386 -6.56 55.21 -12.85
N PRO A 387 -7.08 56.15 -12.05
CA PRO A 387 -7.99 55.82 -10.97
C PRO A 387 -9.07 54.85 -11.44
N GLU A 388 -9.49 53.94 -10.58
CA GLU A 388 -10.35 52.82 -10.95
C GLU A 388 -11.68 53.27 -11.61
N GLU A 389 -12.20 54.40 -11.16
CA GLU A 389 -13.44 55.05 -11.60
C GLU A 389 -13.34 55.76 -12.97
N LEU A 390 -12.12 56.02 -13.45
CA LEU A 390 -11.91 56.70 -14.73
C LEU A 390 -11.69 55.69 -15.88
N ALA A 391 -12.15 56.07 -17.07
CA ALA A 391 -11.92 55.33 -18.31
C ALA A 391 -10.79 55.97 -19.12
N PHE A 392 -9.93 55.15 -19.72
CA PHE A 392 -8.83 55.65 -20.55
C PHE A 392 -9.28 55.89 -22.00
N ASN A 393 -9.01 57.10 -22.52
CA ASN A 393 -9.22 57.40 -23.93
C ASN A 393 -7.90 57.30 -24.71
N SER A 394 -7.74 56.20 -25.44
CA SER A 394 -6.52 55.93 -26.23
C SER A 394 -6.29 56.90 -27.41
N THR A 395 -7.32 57.61 -27.86
CA THR A 395 -7.18 58.60 -28.95
C THR A 395 -6.37 59.81 -28.49
N PHE A 396 -6.62 60.25 -27.26
CA PHE A 396 -6.05 61.47 -26.72
C PHE A 396 -5.01 61.24 -25.61
N GLY A 397 -4.96 60.05 -25.03
CA GLY A 397 -3.95 59.69 -24.03
C GLY A 397 -4.22 60.22 -22.62
N TYR A 398 -5.48 60.39 -22.21
CA TYR A 398 -5.84 60.78 -20.84
C TYR A 398 -7.00 59.94 -20.27
N CYS A 399 -7.11 59.93 -18.94
CA CYS A 399 -8.20 59.32 -18.19
C CYS A 399 -9.38 60.29 -18.10
N CYS A 400 -10.61 59.81 -18.27
CA CYS A 400 -11.83 60.61 -18.24
C CYS A 400 -12.97 59.89 -17.52
N CYS A 401 -13.91 60.63 -16.90
CA CYS A 401 -15.06 60.02 -16.23
C CYS A 401 -15.86 59.18 -17.27
N LYS A 402 -16.27 57.96 -16.89
CA LYS A 402 -16.87 56.96 -17.79
C LYS A 402 -18.08 57.48 -18.58
N GLU A 403 -18.82 58.44 -18.00
CA GLU A 403 -20.00 59.07 -18.60
C GLU A 403 -19.67 60.12 -19.68
N CYS A 404 -18.44 60.64 -19.74
CA CYS A 404 -18.06 61.64 -20.74
C CYS A 404 -17.84 61.04 -22.14
N ILE A 405 -17.66 59.71 -22.25
CA ILE A 405 -17.32 59.06 -23.52
C ILE A 405 -18.51 58.97 -24.49
N ILE A 406 -19.75 59.10 -24.00
CA ILE A 406 -20.95 58.75 -24.78
C ILE A 406 -21.43 59.88 -25.72
N ILE A 407 -21.00 61.14 -25.55
CA ILE A 407 -21.75 62.27 -26.14
C ILE A 407 -21.22 62.80 -27.49
N SER A 408 -20.01 62.49 -27.97
CA SER A 408 -19.51 63.14 -29.20
C SER A 408 -19.10 62.18 -30.33
N LYS A 409 -19.97 62.04 -31.34
CA LYS A 409 -19.61 61.58 -32.70
C LYS A 409 -18.96 62.68 -33.56
N ALA A 410 -18.55 63.79 -32.96
CA ALA A 410 -17.86 64.91 -33.61
C ALA A 410 -16.62 65.30 -32.80
N PRO A 411 -15.52 65.75 -33.43
CA PRO A 411 -14.28 66.09 -32.75
C PRO A 411 -14.45 67.38 -31.93
N LEU A 412 -14.87 67.26 -30.67
CA LEU A 412 -14.80 68.37 -29.74
C LEU A 412 -13.40 68.43 -29.13
N LYS A 413 -12.74 69.58 -29.32
CA LYS A 413 -11.55 69.97 -28.57
C LYS A 413 -11.91 69.95 -27.08
N CYS A 414 -11.33 69.06 -26.29
CA CYS A 414 -11.42 69.13 -24.83
C CYS A 414 -10.80 70.45 -24.37
N ALA A 415 -11.65 71.38 -23.94
CA ALA A 415 -11.24 72.64 -23.37
C ALA A 415 -10.91 72.44 -21.88
N ILE A 416 -9.78 72.98 -21.45
CA ILE A 416 -9.38 73.09 -20.05
C ILE A 416 -10.44 73.93 -19.34
N VAL A 417 -11.02 73.42 -18.25
CA VAL A 417 -11.96 74.19 -17.43
C VAL A 417 -11.17 75.02 -16.44
N HIS A 418 -11.20 76.35 -16.61
CA HIS A 418 -10.98 77.26 -15.49
C HIS A 418 -12.30 77.42 -14.74
N ASP A 419 -12.27 77.50 -13.41
CA ASP A 419 -13.40 78.03 -12.66
C ASP A 419 -13.69 79.45 -13.16
N PHE A 420 -14.82 79.63 -13.85
CA PHE A 420 -15.23 80.92 -14.42
C PHE A 420 -15.46 82.02 -13.35
N LYS A 421 -15.47 81.69 -12.06
CA LYS A 421 -15.53 82.68 -10.97
C LYS A 421 -14.19 83.04 -10.35
N THR A 422 -13.20 82.16 -10.38
CA THR A 422 -11.95 82.37 -9.63
C THR A 422 -10.67 82.24 -10.45
N GLU A 423 -10.77 81.85 -11.73
CA GLU A 423 -9.66 81.59 -12.68
C GLU A 423 -8.61 80.56 -12.21
N LYS A 424 -8.79 79.93 -11.05
CA LYS A 424 -7.86 78.91 -10.55
C LYS A 424 -8.17 77.52 -11.14
N PRO A 425 -7.13 76.70 -11.39
CA PRO A 425 -7.32 75.29 -11.71
C PRO A 425 -7.85 74.55 -10.48
N PHE A 426 -8.78 73.62 -10.68
CA PHE A 426 -9.30 72.75 -9.62
C PHE A 426 -8.22 71.82 -9.07
N THR A 427 -8.27 71.53 -7.76
CA THR A 427 -7.48 70.44 -7.18
C THR A 427 -8.11 69.08 -7.52
N ILE A 428 -7.32 67.99 -7.46
CA ILE A 428 -7.81 66.62 -7.70
C ILE A 428 -8.97 66.27 -6.75
N GLU A 429 -8.91 66.74 -5.51
CA GLU A 429 -9.93 66.51 -4.47
C GLU A 429 -11.25 67.23 -4.81
N GLU A 430 -11.19 68.50 -5.22
CA GLU A 430 -12.37 69.27 -5.66
C GLU A 430 -13.03 68.67 -6.92
N PHE A 431 -12.22 68.09 -7.80
CA PHE A 431 -12.69 67.47 -9.04
C PHE A 431 -13.40 66.12 -8.80
N THR A 432 -12.93 65.35 -7.83
CA THR A 432 -13.48 64.03 -7.50
C THR A 432 -14.90 64.13 -6.95
N ASP A 433 -15.19 65.17 -6.17
CA ASP A 433 -16.54 65.42 -5.66
C ASP A 433 -17.51 65.91 -6.76
N LEU A 434 -17.02 66.59 -7.79
CA LEU A 434 -17.81 67.02 -8.94
C LEU A 434 -18.29 65.87 -9.85
N CYS A 435 -17.49 64.80 -10.04
CA CYS A 435 -17.93 63.60 -10.78
C CYS A 435 -18.84 62.69 -9.92
N LYS A 436 -18.91 62.83 -8.58
CA LYS A 436 -19.83 62.06 -7.73
C LYS A 436 -21.29 62.52 -7.80
N ASP A 437 -21.53 63.80 -8.11
CA ASP A 437 -22.86 64.41 -8.09
C ASP A 437 -23.58 64.44 -9.46
N SER A 438 -23.01 63.84 -10.52
CA SER A 438 -23.67 63.77 -11.83
C SER A 438 -24.76 62.70 -11.84
N THR A 439 -26.02 63.14 -11.92
CA THR A 439 -27.19 62.25 -12.04
C THR A 439 -27.31 61.67 -13.46
N PRO A 440 -27.60 60.36 -13.62
CA PRO A 440 -27.82 59.73 -14.93
C PRO A 440 -28.99 60.39 -15.67
N LEU A 441 -28.80 60.72 -16.94
CA LEU A 441 -29.73 61.50 -17.75
C LEU A 441 -30.88 60.65 -18.35
N ASP A 442 -31.45 59.71 -17.61
CA ASP A 442 -32.49 58.78 -18.13
C ASP A 442 -33.91 59.03 -17.63
N THR A 443 -34.18 60.10 -16.86
CA THR A 443 -35.52 60.35 -16.27
C THR A 443 -36.21 61.65 -16.66
N LEU A 444 -35.80 62.33 -17.74
CA LEU A 444 -36.52 63.52 -18.23
C LEU A 444 -37.18 63.30 -19.58
N ASN A 445 -38.33 62.62 -19.57
CA ASN A 445 -39.34 62.78 -20.61
C ASN A 445 -40.76 62.65 -20.01
N PRO A 446 -41.44 63.77 -19.68
CA PRO A 446 -42.89 63.75 -19.54
C PRO A 446 -43.55 63.72 -20.93
N PRO A 447 -44.58 62.89 -21.16
CA PRO A 447 -45.36 62.93 -22.37
C PRO A 447 -46.32 64.12 -22.26
N ASN A 448 -46.23 65.05 -23.21
CA ASN A 448 -47.06 66.27 -23.38
C ASN A 448 -46.39 67.58 -22.94
N GLY A 449 -45.50 68.09 -23.80
CA GLY A 449 -45.12 69.50 -23.88
C GLY A 449 -45.28 70.02 -25.32
N PRO A 450 -45.59 71.31 -25.53
CA PRO A 450 -45.99 71.85 -26.83
C PRO A 450 -44.85 71.90 -27.84
N ARG A 451 -45.18 71.65 -29.13
CA ARG A 451 -44.24 71.76 -30.26
C ARG A 451 -43.82 73.22 -30.47
N LEU A 452 -42.51 73.46 -30.52
CA LEU A 452 -41.91 74.75 -30.89
C LEU A 452 -42.04 75.04 -32.41
N PRO A 453 -42.11 76.33 -32.83
CA PRO A 453 -42.25 76.73 -34.23
C PRO A 453 -40.98 76.46 -35.06
N LYS A 454 -41.18 76.28 -36.37
CA LYS A 454 -40.18 75.75 -37.32
C LYS A 454 -39.17 76.75 -37.90
N ASP A 455 -39.14 78.00 -37.46
CA ASP A 455 -38.29 79.02 -38.09
C ASP A 455 -37.34 79.68 -37.08
N MET A 456 -36.21 79.03 -36.80
CA MET A 456 -35.02 79.66 -36.23
C MET A 456 -33.73 79.03 -36.81
N ALA A 457 -32.90 79.89 -37.39
CA ALA A 457 -31.59 79.60 -37.97
C ALA A 457 -30.52 79.32 -36.89
N PRO A 458 -29.36 78.73 -37.25
CA PRO A 458 -28.46 78.07 -36.32
C PRO A 458 -27.55 79.07 -35.60
N GLY A 459 -27.48 78.98 -34.28
CA GLY A 459 -26.51 79.71 -33.47
C GLY A 459 -27.09 80.31 -32.21
N LYS A 460 -27.30 79.46 -31.19
CA LYS A 460 -27.23 79.73 -29.75
C LYS A 460 -27.73 78.50 -29.01
N ALA A 461 -26.80 77.63 -28.62
CA ALA A 461 -27.08 76.61 -27.62
C ALA A 461 -27.17 77.31 -26.25
N TYR A 462 -28.32 77.24 -25.60
CA TYR A 462 -28.43 77.55 -24.18
C TYR A 462 -27.76 76.41 -23.42
N MET A 463 -26.57 76.65 -22.86
CA MET A 463 -25.99 75.77 -21.86
C MET A 463 -26.69 76.04 -20.53
N THR A 464 -27.62 75.17 -20.14
CA THR A 464 -27.86 74.90 -18.73
C THR A 464 -26.59 74.28 -18.15
N LYS A 465 -26.16 74.76 -16.97
CA LYS A 465 -24.94 74.37 -16.25
C LYS A 465 -24.63 72.88 -16.42
N LYS A 466 -23.59 72.56 -17.19
CA LYS A 466 -22.96 71.24 -17.20
C LYS A 466 -21.46 71.43 -17.37
N ALA A 467 -20.72 71.01 -16.34
CA ALA A 467 -19.27 70.93 -16.37
C ALA A 467 -18.83 69.93 -17.45
N VAL A 468 -17.77 70.26 -18.18
CA VAL A 468 -17.18 69.44 -19.25
C VAL A 468 -15.72 69.28 -18.92
N CYS A 469 -15.29 68.08 -18.55
CA CYS A 469 -14.06 67.87 -17.79
C CYS A 469 -12.82 67.46 -18.61
N GLY A 470 -11.65 67.89 -18.14
CA GLY A 470 -10.33 67.37 -18.49
C GLY A 470 -9.23 68.07 -17.69
N LEU A 471 -8.30 67.31 -17.09
CA LEU A 471 -7.07 67.81 -16.48
C LEU A 471 -5.89 67.60 -17.43
N PRO A 472 -4.95 68.54 -17.55
CA PRO A 472 -3.73 68.34 -18.32
C PRO A 472 -2.74 67.42 -17.60
N HIS A 473 -1.96 66.73 -18.42
CA HIS A 473 -0.82 65.91 -18.08
C HIS A 473 0.26 66.78 -17.40
N TYR A 474 0.62 66.48 -16.15
CA TYR A 474 1.90 66.93 -15.59
C TYR A 474 2.96 65.87 -15.91
N GLU A 475 3.99 66.26 -16.65
CA GLU A 475 5.27 65.56 -16.61
C GLU A 475 5.83 65.78 -15.19
N MET A 476 5.84 64.73 -14.38
CA MET A 476 6.77 64.63 -13.26
C MET A 476 7.85 63.65 -13.69
N GLU A 477 9.10 64.11 -13.68
CA GLU A 477 10.30 63.29 -13.86
C GLU A 477 10.29 62.03 -12.98
#